data_AF-A0A8T2J552-F1
#
_entry.id   AF-A0A8T2J552-F1
#
_cell.length_a   1.000
_cell.length_b   1.000
_cell.length_c   1.000
_cell.angle_alpha   90.00
_cell.angle_beta   90.00
_cell.angle_gamma   90.00
#
_symmetry.space_group_name_H-M   'P 1'
#
loop_
_entity.id
_entity.type
_entity.pdbx_description
1 polymer ?
#
loop_
_entity_poly.entity_id
_entity_poly.type
_entity_poly.pdbx_seq_one_letter_code
_entity_poly.pdbx_strand_id
1 'polypeptide(L)'
;MADRLTQLQDALNSLADQFCNAIGVLQQCAPPASFNNLQTAGNKDQPHNPTEEYAQLFAALIARTAKDIDVLIDSLPSEESTAALQAASLYQLEEENHAAASRLEEVVYRGDMLLEKIQTALADIAQSQLKTRSGTHVRTFPES
;
A
#
# COMPACT_ATOMS: atom_id res chain seq x y z
N MET A 1 1.32 -6.78 1.00
CA MET A 1 1.82 -5.49 0.46
C MET A 1 3.22 -5.78 -0.06
N ALA A 2 3.37 -5.99 -1.36
CA ALA A 2 4.67 -6.32 -1.96
C ALA A 2 5.46 -5.02 -2.17
N ASP A 3 6.75 -5.02 -1.83
CA ASP A 3 7.64 -3.90 -2.17
C ASP A 3 7.74 -3.73 -3.69
N ARG A 4 8.15 -2.54 -4.16
CA ARG A 4 8.27 -2.26 -5.60
C ARG A 4 9.22 -3.23 -6.31
N LEU A 5 10.29 -3.67 -5.65
CA LEU A 5 11.20 -4.66 -6.22
C LEU A 5 10.55 -6.05 -6.35
N THR A 6 9.70 -6.43 -5.39
CA THR A 6 8.93 -7.69 -5.47
C THR A 6 7.88 -7.61 -6.58
N GLN A 7 7.16 -6.49 -6.71
CA GLN A 7 6.20 -6.27 -7.79
C GLN A 7 6.87 -6.35 -9.18
N LEU A 8 8.08 -5.80 -9.32
CA LEU A 8 8.84 -5.87 -10.55
C LEU A 8 9.22 -7.32 -10.90
N GLN A 9 9.65 -8.11 -9.91
CA GLN A 9 9.95 -9.54 -10.09
C GLN A 9 8.70 -10.32 -10.53
N ASP A 10 7.56 -10.08 -9.89
CA ASP A 10 6.30 -10.74 -10.25
C ASP A 10 5.84 -10.36 -11.67
N ALA A 11 5.99 -9.09 -12.06
CA ALA A 11 5.66 -8.62 -13.40
C ALA A 11 6.58 -9.23 -14.48
N LEU A 12 7.87 -9.37 -14.20
CA LEU A 12 8.83 -10.04 -15.09
C LEU A 12 8.53 -11.53 -15.26
N ASN A 13 8.21 -12.23 -14.16
CA ASN A 13 7.80 -13.64 -14.22
C ASN A 13 6.52 -13.79 -15.05
N SER A 14 5.51 -12.93 -14.81
CA SER A 14 4.27 -12.92 -15.60
C SER A 14 4.52 -12.66 -17.08
N LEU A 15 5.44 -11.75 -17.42
CA LEU A 15 5.83 -11.49 -18.80
C LEU A 15 6.46 -12.72 -19.45
N ALA A 16 7.35 -13.42 -18.73
CA ALA A 16 7.97 -14.65 -19.22
C ALA A 16 6.93 -15.76 -19.46
N ASP A 17 5.99 -15.95 -18.54
CA ASP A 17 4.90 -16.90 -18.69
C ASP A 17 4.01 -16.57 -19.89
N GLN A 18 3.70 -15.28 -20.11
CA GLN A 18 2.95 -14.84 -21.28
C GLN A 18 3.67 -15.16 -22.59
N PHE A 19 4.99 -14.97 -22.67
CA PHE A 19 5.77 -15.35 -23.85
C PHE A 19 5.73 -16.86 -24.09
N CYS A 20 5.96 -17.67 -23.05
CA CYS A 20 5.92 -19.13 -23.17
C CYS A 20 4.53 -19.64 -23.62
N ASN A 21 3.47 -19.12 -23.01
CA ASN A 21 2.10 -19.47 -23.35
C ASN A 21 1.74 -19.03 -24.77
N ALA A 22 2.13 -17.82 -25.17
CA ALA A 22 1.90 -17.29 -26.52
C ALA A 22 2.56 -18.17 -27.58
N ILE A 23 3.84 -18.52 -27.38
CA ILE A 23 4.58 -19.40 -28.31
C ILE A 23 3.90 -20.77 -28.40
N GLY A 24 3.54 -21.37 -27.26
CA GLY A 24 2.89 -22.69 -27.23
C GLY A 24 1.57 -22.72 -27.99
N VAL A 25 0.68 -21.75 -27.72
CA VAL A 25 -0.64 -21.66 -28.36
C VAL A 25 -0.51 -21.34 -29.86
N LEU A 26 0.36 -20.40 -30.23
CA LEU A 26 0.54 -20.02 -31.64
C LEU A 26 1.13 -21.17 -32.46
N GLN A 27 2.05 -21.96 -31.90
CA GLN A 27 2.57 -23.15 -32.56
C GLN A 27 1.51 -24.25 -32.71
N GLN A 28 0.69 -24.46 -31.68
CA GLN A 28 -0.40 -25.45 -31.73
C GLN A 28 -1.46 -25.11 -32.79
N CYS A 29 -1.77 -23.82 -32.94
CA CYS A 29 -2.76 -23.33 -33.90
C CYS A 29 -2.14 -22.93 -35.26
N ALA A 30 -0.84 -23.15 -35.48
CA ALA A 30 -0.18 -22.77 -36.72
C ALA A 30 -0.69 -23.65 -37.88
N PRO A 31 -1.17 -23.06 -38.99
CA PRO A 31 -1.52 -23.84 -40.16
C PRO A 31 -0.24 -24.46 -40.78
N PRO A 32 -0.33 -25.66 -41.36
CA PRO A 32 0.80 -26.25 -42.07
C PRO A 32 1.23 -25.35 -43.24
N ALA A 33 2.54 -25.11 -43.33
CA ALA A 33 3.10 -24.31 -44.42
C ALA A 33 2.79 -24.98 -45.77
N SER A 34 2.13 -24.25 -46.67
CA SER A 34 1.93 -24.71 -48.05
C SER A 34 3.14 -24.33 -48.90
N PHE A 35 3.83 -25.34 -49.41
CA PHE A 35 4.85 -25.13 -50.43
C PHE A 35 4.20 -25.02 -51.81
N ASN A 36 4.53 -23.95 -52.54
CA ASN A 36 3.87 -23.58 -53.80
C ASN A 36 3.97 -24.67 -54.91
N ASN A 37 4.88 -25.62 -54.74
CA ASN A 37 5.21 -26.71 -55.66
C ASN A 37 4.53 -28.06 -55.32
N LEU A 38 3.73 -28.17 -54.24
CA LEU A 38 3.11 -29.42 -53.78
C LEU A 38 1.58 -29.35 -53.60
N GLN A 39 0.91 -28.30 -54.09
CA GLN A 39 -0.54 -28.13 -53.93
C GLN A 39 -1.32 -29.22 -54.70
N THR A 40 -1.54 -30.35 -54.05
CA THR A 40 -2.57 -31.30 -54.45
C THR A 40 -3.88 -30.80 -53.85
N ALA A 41 -4.85 -30.51 -54.70
CA ALA A 41 -6.17 -30.01 -54.34
C ALA A 41 -6.79 -30.79 -53.17
N GLY A 42 -7.13 -30.10 -52.07
CA GLY A 42 -7.92 -30.73 -51.00
C GLY A 42 -7.90 -30.04 -49.64
N ASN A 43 -8.42 -28.81 -49.54
CA ASN A 43 -9.50 -28.45 -48.62
C ASN A 43 -9.72 -26.94 -48.65
N LYS A 44 -10.79 -26.52 -49.34
CA LYS A 44 -11.26 -25.12 -49.40
C LYS A 44 -12.16 -24.72 -48.22
N ASP A 45 -12.36 -25.62 -47.27
CA ASP A 45 -13.05 -25.35 -46.00
C ASP A 45 -12.03 -25.40 -44.87
N GLN A 46 -11.23 -24.34 -44.72
CA GLN A 46 -10.44 -24.15 -43.51
C GLN A 46 -11.29 -23.29 -42.56
N PRO A 47 -11.63 -23.78 -41.36
CA PRO A 47 -12.36 -22.98 -40.37
C PRO A 47 -11.57 -21.72 -40.03
N HIS A 48 -12.27 -20.66 -39.64
CA HIS A 48 -11.68 -19.41 -39.14
C HIS A 48 -10.54 -19.76 -38.17
N ASN A 49 -9.30 -19.50 -38.57
CA ASN A 49 -8.15 -19.90 -37.78
C ASN A 49 -8.05 -18.90 -36.61
N PRO A 50 -8.24 -19.31 -35.35
CA PRO A 50 -8.26 -18.39 -34.20
C PRO A 50 -6.86 -17.85 -33.87
N THR A 51 -5.84 -18.26 -34.61
CA THR A 51 -4.42 -17.88 -34.46
C THR A 51 -4.22 -16.37 -34.47
N GLU A 52 -4.95 -15.63 -35.31
CA GLU A 52 -4.81 -14.17 -35.40
C GLU A 52 -5.41 -13.46 -34.17
N GLU A 53 -6.54 -13.94 -33.67
CA GLU A 53 -7.16 -13.44 -32.43
C GLU A 53 -6.28 -13.73 -31.22
N TYR A 54 -5.72 -14.95 -31.11
CA TYR A 54 -4.75 -15.28 -30.06
C TYR A 54 -3.47 -14.46 -30.16
N ALA A 55 -2.94 -14.23 -31.38
CA ALA A 55 -1.77 -13.39 -31.57
C ALA A 55 -2.01 -11.95 -31.10
N GLN A 56 -3.17 -11.37 -31.44
CA GLN A 56 -3.55 -10.04 -30.98
C GLN A 56 -3.73 -9.98 -29.46
N LEU A 57 -4.39 -10.99 -28.85
CA LEU A 57 -4.56 -11.08 -27.41
C LEU A 57 -3.21 -11.13 -26.68
N PHE A 58 -2.32 -12.04 -27.10
CA PHE A 58 -0.99 -12.17 -26.47
C PHE A 58 -0.14 -10.92 -26.69
N ALA A 59 -0.18 -10.31 -27.88
CA ALA A 59 0.52 -9.06 -28.14
C ALA A 59 0.03 -7.94 -27.22
N ALA A 60 -1.28 -7.82 -27.01
CA ALA A 60 -1.85 -6.83 -26.09
C ALA A 60 -1.46 -7.08 -24.63
N LEU A 61 -1.48 -8.34 -24.18
CA LEU A 61 -1.06 -8.71 -22.82
C LEU A 61 0.42 -8.41 -22.59
N ILE A 62 1.30 -8.86 -23.50
CA ILE A 62 2.75 -8.66 -23.43
C ILE A 62 3.08 -7.17 -23.44
N ALA A 63 2.49 -6.40 -24.37
CA ALA A 63 2.75 -4.97 -24.48
C ALA A 63 2.30 -4.21 -23.22
N ARG A 64 1.15 -4.59 -22.65
CA ARG A 64 0.66 -4.01 -21.41
C ARG A 64 1.59 -4.35 -20.24
N THR A 65 1.94 -5.61 -20.04
CA THR A 65 2.82 -6.04 -18.94
C THR A 65 4.21 -5.41 -19.07
N ALA A 66 4.75 -5.30 -20.28
CA ALA A 66 5.98 -4.56 -20.52
C ALA A 66 5.85 -3.07 -20.13
N LYS A 67 4.72 -2.43 -20.44
CA LYS A 67 4.50 -1.04 -20.02
C LYS A 67 4.35 -0.89 -18.51
N ASP A 68 3.68 -1.84 -17.87
CA ASP A 68 3.56 -1.88 -16.40
C ASP A 68 4.95 -2.04 -15.76
N ILE A 69 5.85 -2.84 -16.36
CA ILE A 69 7.26 -2.97 -15.94
C ILE A 69 7.99 -1.63 -16.06
N ASP A 70 7.87 -0.91 -17.18
CA ASP A 70 8.50 0.42 -17.34
C ASP A 70 8.05 1.38 -16.21
N VAL A 71 6.75 1.43 -15.93
CA VAL A 71 6.19 2.29 -14.87
C VAL A 71 6.71 1.86 -13.49
N LEU A 72 6.88 0.56 -13.25
CA LEU A 72 7.46 0.06 -12.01
C LEU A 72 8.92 0.48 -11.86
N ILE A 73 9.71 0.39 -12.93
CA ILE A 73 11.12 0.85 -12.95
C ILE A 73 11.20 2.35 -12.68
N ASP A 74 10.38 3.16 -13.35
CA ASP A 74 10.33 4.62 -13.15
C ASP A 74 9.88 4.99 -11.72
N SER A 75 9.15 4.10 -11.04
CA SER A 75 8.69 4.29 -9.66
C SER A 75 9.68 3.82 -8.60
N LEU A 76 10.81 3.21 -8.99
CA LEU A 76 11.83 2.81 -8.04
C LEU A 76 12.47 4.04 -7.40
N PRO A 77 12.82 3.97 -6.10
CA PRO A 77 13.57 5.03 -5.45
C PRO A 77 14.90 5.29 -6.19
N SER A 78 15.29 6.55 -6.29
CA SER A 78 16.40 7.03 -7.11
C SER A 78 17.74 6.34 -6.79
N GLU A 79 18.45 5.85 -7.81
CA GLU A 79 19.78 5.23 -7.69
C GLU A 79 20.89 6.22 -7.27
N GLU A 80 20.66 7.54 -7.37
CA GLU A 80 21.61 8.59 -6.93
C GLU A 80 21.80 8.65 -5.41
N SER A 81 20.99 7.90 -4.65
CA SER A 81 21.15 7.80 -3.21
C SER A 81 22.32 6.87 -2.88
N THR A 82 23.54 7.41 -3.00
CA THR A 82 24.74 6.71 -2.52
C THR A 82 24.53 6.27 -1.06
N ALA A 83 25.09 5.13 -0.65
CA ALA A 83 24.95 4.62 0.71
C ALA A 83 25.32 5.66 1.79
N ALA A 84 26.26 6.57 1.46
CA ALA A 84 26.63 7.69 2.31
C ALA A 84 25.52 8.74 2.46
N LEU A 85 24.82 9.11 1.37
CA LEU A 85 23.68 10.01 1.43
C LEU A 85 22.50 9.39 2.17
N GLN A 86 22.23 8.09 1.97
CA GLN A 86 21.19 7.37 2.72
C GLN A 86 21.49 7.35 4.21
N ALA A 87 22.74 7.06 4.59
CA ALA A 87 23.15 7.08 6.00
C ALA A 87 23.00 8.48 6.60
N ALA A 88 23.40 9.54 5.88
CA ALA A 88 23.23 10.92 6.34
C ALA A 88 21.74 11.29 6.52
N SER A 89 20.88 10.90 5.57
CA SER A 89 19.44 11.11 5.69
C SER A 89 18.84 10.33 6.87
N LEU A 90 19.29 9.11 7.14
CA LEU A 90 18.86 8.34 8.30
C LEU A 90 19.25 9.03 9.62
N TYR A 91 20.49 9.52 9.74
CA TYR A 91 20.92 10.27 10.92
C TYR A 91 20.08 11.51 11.16
N GLN A 92 19.76 12.27 10.11
CA GLN A 92 18.87 13.42 10.21
C GLN A 92 17.46 13.02 10.66
N LEU A 93 16.92 11.95 10.09
CA LEU A 93 15.59 11.44 10.44
C LEU A 93 15.53 10.98 11.90
N GLU A 94 16.59 10.33 12.40
CA GLU A 94 16.70 9.93 13.81
C GLU A 94 16.75 11.13 14.76
N GLU A 95 17.52 12.17 14.40
CA GLU A 95 17.59 13.41 15.19
C GLU A 95 16.23 14.14 15.23
N GLU A 96 15.57 14.25 14.07
CA GLU A 96 14.22 14.82 13.98
C GLU A 96 13.20 14.00 14.78
N ASN A 97 13.29 12.68 14.72
CA ASN A 97 12.42 11.78 15.48
C ASN A 97 12.63 11.98 17.00
N HIS A 98 13.88 12.07 17.44
CA HIS A 98 14.21 12.30 18.84
C HIS A 98 13.69 13.66 19.33
N ALA A 99 13.89 14.72 18.54
CA ALA A 99 13.38 16.04 18.85
C ALA A 99 11.85 16.07 18.91
N ALA A 100 11.17 15.39 17.99
CA ALA A 100 9.71 15.26 17.99
C ALA A 100 9.21 14.47 19.21
N ALA A 101 9.90 13.41 19.60
CA ALA A 101 9.58 12.61 20.78
C ALA A 101 9.72 13.43 22.08
N SER A 102 10.80 14.20 22.24
CA SER A 102 10.96 15.07 23.41
C SER A 102 9.88 16.15 23.50
N ARG A 103 9.49 16.73 22.36
CA ARG A 103 8.36 17.69 22.32
C ARG A 103 7.04 17.02 22.71
N LEU A 104 6.82 15.80 22.24
CA LEU A 104 5.63 15.02 22.60
C LEU A 104 5.61 14.75 24.11
N GLU A 105 6.72 14.32 24.70
CA GLU A 105 6.85 14.06 26.14
C GLU A 105 6.54 15.32 26.97
N GLU A 106 7.07 16.48 26.56
CA GLU A 106 6.79 17.75 27.22
C GLU A 106 5.29 18.10 27.18
N VAL A 107 4.65 17.93 26.02
CA VAL A 107 3.23 18.22 25.84
C VAL A 107 2.37 17.26 26.68
N VAL A 108 2.71 15.96 26.71
CA VAL A 108 2.02 14.96 27.54
C VAL A 108 2.16 15.31 29.01
N TYR A 109 3.38 15.61 29.47
CA TYR A 109 3.63 16.00 30.86
C TYR A 109 2.79 17.21 31.29
N ARG A 110 2.76 18.25 30.45
CA ARG A 110 1.91 19.44 30.70
C ARG A 110 0.42 19.09 30.71
N GLY A 111 0.00 18.16 29.84
CA GLY A 111 -1.36 17.64 29.79
C GLY A 111 -1.76 16.93 31.08
N ASP A 112 -0.90 16.05 31.59
CA ASP A 112 -1.14 15.31 32.83
C ASP A 112 -1.23 16.24 34.05
N MET A 113 -0.32 17.23 34.14
CA MET A 113 -0.39 18.25 35.19
C MET A 113 -1.69 19.06 35.16
N LEU A 114 -2.20 19.36 33.97
CA LEU A 114 -3.46 20.07 33.83
C LEU A 114 -4.64 19.19 34.24
N LEU A 115 -4.61 17.91 33.84
CA LEU A 115 -5.62 16.93 34.19
C LEU A 115 -5.71 16.74 35.72
N GLU A 116 -4.58 16.63 36.41
CA GLU A 116 -4.52 16.50 37.87
C GLU A 116 -5.13 17.71 38.58
N LYS A 117 -4.85 18.93 38.10
CA LYS A 117 -5.45 20.16 38.62
C LYS A 117 -6.97 20.18 38.45
N ILE A 118 -7.47 19.75 37.28
CA ILE A 118 -8.91 19.65 37.00
C ILE A 118 -9.55 18.63 37.93
N GLN A 119 -8.94 17.45 38.10
CA GLN A 119 -9.44 16.41 39.01
C GLN A 119 -9.50 16.90 40.45
N THR A 120 -8.48 17.61 40.91
CA THR A 120 -8.44 18.20 42.26
C THR A 120 -9.56 19.23 42.45
N ALA A 121 -9.73 20.16 41.50
CA ALA A 121 -10.78 21.16 41.57
C ALA A 121 -12.18 20.53 41.55
N LEU A 122 -12.39 19.48 40.74
CA LEU A 122 -13.65 18.74 40.73
C LEU A 122 -13.92 18.03 42.06
N ALA A 123 -12.89 17.45 42.69
CA ALA A 123 -13.01 16.82 44.01
C ALA A 123 -13.39 17.85 45.09
N ASP A 124 -12.78 19.03 45.07
CA ASP A 124 -13.08 20.12 46.01
C ASP A 124 -14.51 20.65 45.85
N ILE A 125 -14.98 20.78 44.60
CA ILE A 125 -16.38 21.14 44.31
C ILE A 125 -17.31 20.06 44.87
N ALA A 126 -17.05 18.78 44.58
CA ALA A 126 -17.88 17.68 45.05
C ALA A 126 -17.96 17.62 46.59
N GLN A 127 -16.83 17.80 47.28
CA GLN A 127 -16.79 17.86 48.74
C GLN A 127 -17.52 19.08 49.31
N SER A 128 -17.37 20.24 48.68
CA SER A 128 -18.06 21.47 49.10
C SER A 128 -19.58 21.33 48.97
N GLN A 129 -20.06 20.71 47.89
CA GLN A 129 -21.48 20.42 47.68
C GLN A 129 -22.04 19.41 48.70
N LEU A 130 -21.25 18.40 49.08
CA LEU A 130 -21.64 17.47 50.14
C LEU A 130 -21.75 18.18 51.50
N LYS A 131 -20.76 19.03 51.85
CA LYS A 131 -20.74 19.79 53.11
C LYS A 131 -21.91 20.77 53.24
N THR A 132 -22.24 21.51 52.18
CA THR A 132 -23.38 22.44 52.18
C THR A 132 -24.71 21.70 52.33
N ARG A 133 -24.86 20.52 51.69
CA ARG A 133 -26.04 19.67 51.82
C ARG A 133 -26.17 19.00 53.19
N SER A 134 -25.06 18.60 53.83
CA SER A 134 -25.08 18.10 55.21
C SER A 134 -25.32 19.21 56.25
N GLY A 135 -24.80 20.41 56.01
CA GLY A 135 -24.94 21.56 56.92
C GLY A 135 -26.33 22.19 56.92
N THR A 136 -27.08 22.09 55.82
CA THR A 136 -28.48 22.52 55.74
C THR A 136 -29.44 21.59 56.50
N HIS A 137 -29.07 20.32 56.73
CA HIS A 137 -29.90 19.39 57.50
C HIS A 137 -29.80 19.57 59.03
N VAL A 138 -28.73 20.20 59.53
CA VAL A 138 -28.51 20.42 60.98
C VAL A 138 -29.16 21.70 61.51
N ARG A 139 -29.69 22.57 60.64
CA ARG A 139 -30.25 23.89 61.02
C ARG A 139 -31.78 23.99 61.07
N THR A 140 -32.50 22.89 60.92
CA THR A 140 -33.93 22.81 61.23
C THR A 140 -34.08 22.06 62.55
N PHE A 141 -34.89 22.60 63.47
CA PHE A 141 -35.07 22.27 64.90
C PHE A 141 -34.18 23.11 65.85
N PRO A 142 -34.78 23.86 66.80
CA PRO A 142 -35.79 23.33 67.71
C PRO A 142 -37.19 23.98 67.68
N GLU A 143 -38.13 23.15 68.14
CA GLU A 143 -39.49 23.42 68.60
C GLU A 143 -39.59 24.45 69.73
N SER A 144 -40.74 25.13 69.73
CA SER A 144 -41.59 25.63 70.83
C SER A 144 -40.98 26.12 72.15
#